data_AF-A0A955PSD9-F1
#
_entry.id   AF-A0A955PSD9-F1
#
_cell.length_a   1.000
_cell.length_b   1.000
_cell.length_c   1.000
_cell.angle_alpha   90.00
_cell.angle_beta   90.00
_cell.angle_gamma   90.00
#
_symmetry.space_group_name_H-M   'P 1'
#
loop_
_entity.id
_entity.type
_entity.pdbx_description
1 polymer ?
#
loop_
_entity_poly.entity_id
_entity_poly.type
_entity_poly.pdbx_seq_one_letter_code
_entity_poly.pdbx_strand_id
1 'polypeptide(L)'
;MRFRLLLAICVLIILCVCVNWSPAAGLNPIQVGMFEQEIGVSFDTQNGLPSNDIRSIAIARNGGVYAGTSKGLARFDDGQWKVVGGVPTEPVHCLKASDHGIDATIGDGIFRIKDGDVKALHEDLSMVP
;
A
#
# COMPACT_ATOMS: atom_id res chain seq x y z
N MET A 1 75.62 -13.19 -21.15
CA MET A 1 74.47 -13.82 -21.84
C MET A 1 73.21 -13.92 -20.96
N ARG A 2 73.31 -14.17 -19.64
CA ARG A 2 72.15 -14.33 -18.74
C ARG A 2 71.28 -13.07 -18.53
N PHE A 3 71.86 -11.86 -18.52
CA PHE A 3 71.11 -10.61 -18.31
C PHE A 3 70.20 -10.21 -19.49
N ARG A 4 70.66 -10.43 -20.74
CA ARG A 4 69.88 -10.17 -21.95
C ARG A 4 68.68 -11.11 -22.09
N LEU A 5 68.81 -12.34 -21.58
CA LEU A 5 67.74 -13.34 -21.57
C LEU A 5 66.65 -13.01 -20.52
N LEU A 6 67.06 -12.57 -19.33
CA LEU A 6 66.15 -12.13 -18.26
C LEU A 6 65.33 -10.89 -18.69
N LEU A 7 65.98 -9.92 -19.34
CA LEU A 7 65.29 -8.72 -19.83
C LEU A 7 64.22 -9.05 -20.89
N ALA A 8 64.52 -9.97 -21.80
CA ALA A 8 63.58 -10.39 -22.85
C ALA A 8 62.35 -11.12 -22.28
N ILE A 9 62.53 -11.94 -21.24
CA ILE A 9 61.43 -12.64 -20.56
C ILE A 9 60.53 -11.63 -19.82
N CYS A 10 61.10 -10.65 -19.13
CA CYS A 10 60.31 -9.60 -18.47
C CYS A 10 59.46 -8.79 -19.48
N VAL A 11 60.03 -8.44 -20.64
CA VAL A 11 59.29 -7.72 -21.70
C VAL A 11 58.16 -8.57 -22.28
N LEU A 12 58.37 -9.88 -22.46
CA LEU A 12 57.33 -10.79 -22.93
C LEU A 12 56.18 -10.95 -21.93
N ILE A 13 56.51 -11.02 -20.62
CA ILE A 13 55.51 -11.10 -19.55
C ILE A 13 54.69 -9.80 -19.49
N ILE A 14 55.36 -8.65 -19.59
CA ILE A 14 54.68 -7.34 -19.60
C ILE A 14 53.74 -7.25 -20.81
N LEU A 15 54.20 -7.63 -22.01
CA LEU A 15 53.36 -7.68 -23.22
C LEU A 15 52.17 -8.63 -23.08
N CYS A 16 52.35 -9.82 -22.50
CA CYS A 16 51.26 -10.76 -22.23
C CYS A 16 50.20 -10.20 -21.25
N VAL A 17 50.62 -9.41 -20.26
CA VAL A 17 49.68 -8.78 -19.30
C VAL A 17 48.92 -7.62 -19.96
N CYS A 18 49.51 -6.92 -20.94
CA CYS A 18 48.87 -5.82 -21.65
C CYS A 18 47.75 -6.28 -22.61
N VAL A 19 47.91 -7.44 -23.25
CA VAL A 19 46.98 -7.92 -24.30
C VAL A 19 45.67 -8.49 -23.73
N ASN A 20 45.65 -8.85 -22.44
CA ASN A 20 44.44 -9.35 -21.77
C ASN A 20 43.60 -8.26 -21.09
N TRP A 21 43.97 -6.98 -21.22
CA TRP A 21 43.16 -5.88 -20.69
C TRP A 21 42.02 -5.59 -21.66
N SER A 22 40.93 -6.35 -21.57
CA SER A 22 39.65 -5.92 -22.12
C SER A 22 39.01 -4.95 -21.13
N PRO A 23 38.89 -3.63 -21.39
CA PRO A 23 37.90 -2.85 -20.69
C PRO A 23 36.56 -3.27 -21.27
N ALA A 24 36.01 -4.38 -20.77
CA ALA A 24 34.57 -4.58 -20.86
C ALA A 24 33.94 -3.54 -19.92
N ALA A 25 33.90 -2.29 -20.37
CA ALA A 25 33.02 -1.28 -19.83
C ALA A 25 31.60 -1.73 -20.19
N GLY A 26 31.13 -2.77 -19.48
CA GLY A 26 29.73 -3.08 -19.42
C GLY A 26 29.05 -1.82 -18.90
N LEU A 27 28.20 -1.22 -19.73
CA LEU A 27 27.23 -0.27 -19.23
C LEU A 27 26.46 -1.03 -18.16
N ASN A 28 26.71 -0.71 -16.88
CA ASN A 28 25.78 -1.13 -15.85
C ASN A 28 24.44 -0.53 -16.26
N PRO A 29 23.42 -1.35 -16.55
CA PRO A 29 22.09 -0.80 -16.75
C PRO A 29 21.79 0.06 -15.53
N ILE A 30 21.07 1.17 -15.72
CA ILE A 30 20.60 1.98 -14.59
C ILE A 30 19.87 1.03 -13.64
N GLN A 31 20.45 0.78 -12.46
CA GLN A 31 19.78 0.04 -11.41
C GLN A 31 18.77 0.99 -10.78
N VAL A 32 17.57 1.00 -11.33
CA VAL A 32 16.40 1.51 -10.59
C VAL A 32 16.10 0.48 -9.50
N GLY A 33 16.34 0.86 -8.24
CA GLY A 33 15.99 0.05 -7.08
C GLY A 33 14.47 -0.04 -6.90
N MET A 34 14.03 -0.77 -5.87
CA MET A 34 12.63 -0.73 -5.46
C MET A 34 12.25 0.68 -5.03
N PHE A 35 11.21 1.22 -5.62
CA PHE A 35 10.60 2.46 -5.15
C PHE A 35 9.63 2.12 -4.02
N GLU A 36 9.50 2.98 -3.01
CA GLU A 36 8.50 2.82 -1.94
C GLU A 36 7.08 2.61 -2.51
N GLN A 37 6.81 3.18 -3.69
CA GLN A 37 5.54 3.04 -4.40
C GLN A 37 5.31 1.64 -5.03
N GLU A 38 6.34 0.79 -5.06
CA GLU A 38 6.29 -0.59 -5.57
C GLU A 38 5.95 -1.61 -4.46
N ILE A 39 5.93 -1.20 -3.19
CA ILE A 39 5.56 -2.05 -2.05
C ILE A 39 4.07 -1.88 -1.75
N GLY A 40 3.24 -2.77 -2.29
CA GLY A 40 1.83 -2.87 -1.92
C GLY A 40 1.64 -3.73 -0.67
N VAL A 41 0.97 -3.20 0.35
CA VAL A 41 0.49 -3.98 1.50
C VAL A 41 -0.97 -4.35 1.25
N SER A 42 -1.28 -5.65 1.31
CA SER A 42 -2.65 -6.16 1.21
C SER A 42 -3.24 -6.38 2.59
N PHE A 43 -4.51 -6.03 2.75
CA PHE A 43 -5.27 -6.25 3.98
C PHE A 43 -6.49 -7.12 3.69
N ASP A 44 -6.81 -8.02 4.60
CA ASP A 44 -8.00 -8.87 4.55
C ASP A 44 -8.73 -8.91 5.90
N THR A 45 -9.70 -9.82 6.03
CA THR A 45 -10.43 -10.04 7.29
C THR A 45 -9.53 -10.39 8.49
N GLN A 46 -8.37 -11.01 8.28
CA GLN A 46 -7.40 -11.28 9.35
C GLN A 46 -6.71 -10.00 9.84
N ASN A 47 -6.73 -8.94 9.03
CA ASN A 47 -6.22 -7.62 9.39
C ASN A 47 -7.29 -6.65 9.92
N GLY A 48 -8.48 -7.18 10.25
CA GLY A 48 -9.55 -6.44 10.93
C GLY A 48 -10.64 -5.86 10.01
N LEU A 49 -10.60 -6.14 8.70
CA LEU A 49 -11.72 -5.82 7.82
C LEU A 49 -12.94 -6.71 8.16
N PRO A 50 -14.18 -6.17 8.16
CA PRO A 50 -15.39 -6.97 8.36
C PRO A 50 -15.65 -7.98 7.22
N SER A 51 -15.20 -7.66 6.01
CA SER A 51 -15.33 -8.49 4.80
C SER A 51 -14.25 -8.13 3.78
N ASN A 52 -13.83 -9.12 2.99
CA ASN A 52 -12.88 -8.91 1.87
C ASN A 52 -13.55 -8.29 0.64
N ASP A 53 -14.89 -8.26 0.60
CA ASP A 53 -15.65 -7.56 -0.44
C ASP A 53 -15.80 -6.08 -0.06
N ILE A 54 -14.86 -5.28 -0.56
CA ILE A 54 -14.79 -3.83 -0.36
C ILE A 54 -15.64 -3.14 -1.43
N ARG A 55 -16.61 -2.35 -1.00
CA ARG A 55 -17.58 -1.67 -1.88
C ARG A 55 -17.31 -0.19 -2.03
N SER A 56 -16.69 0.43 -1.03
CA SER A 56 -16.39 1.87 -1.05
C SER A 56 -15.21 2.20 -0.15
N ILE A 57 -14.44 3.23 -0.51
CA ILE A 57 -13.35 3.77 0.31
C ILE A 57 -13.49 5.28 0.31
N ALA A 58 -13.29 5.90 1.48
CA ALA A 58 -13.25 7.36 1.60
C ALA A 58 -12.17 7.80 2.59
N ILE A 59 -11.59 8.97 2.33
CA ILE A 59 -10.63 9.62 3.22
C ILE A 59 -11.30 10.85 3.80
N ALA A 60 -11.45 10.89 5.12
CA ALA A 60 -11.98 12.03 5.84
C ALA A 60 -10.98 13.19 5.81
N ARG A 61 -11.45 14.43 6.02
CA ARG A 61 -10.59 15.62 6.01
C ARG A 61 -9.49 15.61 7.07
N ASN A 62 -9.69 14.87 8.16
CA ASN A 62 -8.67 14.67 9.21
C ASN A 62 -7.62 13.61 8.83
N GLY A 63 -7.70 13.03 7.62
CA GLY A 63 -6.80 11.97 7.14
C GLY A 63 -7.26 10.55 7.47
N GLY A 64 -8.34 10.37 8.23
CA GLY A 64 -8.87 9.04 8.56
C GLY A 64 -9.37 8.31 7.32
N VAL A 65 -8.91 7.07 7.11
CA VAL A 65 -9.31 6.23 5.97
C VAL A 65 -10.39 5.26 6.40
N TYR A 66 -11.45 5.19 5.61
CA TYR A 66 -12.61 4.32 5.87
C TYR A 66 -12.85 3.39 4.69
N ALA A 67 -13.17 2.14 5.00
CA ALA A 67 -13.56 1.12 4.04
C ALA A 67 -14.98 0.63 4.35
N GLY A 68 -15.88 0.81 3.38
CA GLY A 68 -17.19 0.23 3.37
C GLY A 68 -17.12 -1.16 2.74
N THR A 69 -17.54 -2.16 3.49
CA THR A 69 -17.51 -3.56 3.05
C THR A 69 -18.92 -4.11 2.92
N SER A 70 -19.07 -5.32 2.37
CA SER A 70 -20.36 -6.01 2.36
C SER A 70 -20.89 -6.45 3.72
N LYS A 71 -20.10 -6.32 4.79
CA LYS A 71 -20.49 -6.70 6.16
C LYS A 71 -20.22 -5.60 7.19
N GLY A 72 -20.25 -4.34 6.75
CA GLY A 72 -20.10 -3.18 7.63
C GLY A 72 -18.91 -2.28 7.30
N LEU A 73 -18.74 -1.29 8.17
CA LEU A 73 -17.79 -0.20 8.03
C LEU A 73 -16.51 -0.46 8.84
N ALA A 74 -15.36 -0.14 8.27
CA ALA A 74 -14.07 -0.17 8.96
C ALA A 74 -13.32 1.15 8.79
N ARG A 75 -12.50 1.47 9.78
CA ARG A 75 -11.54 2.58 9.77
C ARG A 75 -10.12 2.02 9.87
N PHE A 76 -9.20 2.62 9.13
CA PHE A 76 -7.78 2.29 9.24
C PHE A 76 -7.12 3.19 10.29
N ASP A 77 -6.56 2.57 11.33
CA ASP A 77 -5.81 3.24 12.38
C ASP A 77 -4.56 2.41 12.72
N ASP A 78 -3.40 3.06 12.81
CA ASP A 78 -2.12 2.47 13.23
C ASP A 78 -1.74 1.17 12.50
N GLY A 79 -1.94 1.11 11.18
CA GLY A 79 -1.54 -0.04 10.37
C GLY A 79 -2.52 -1.21 10.37
N GLN A 80 -3.69 -1.07 11.00
CA GLN A 80 -4.73 -2.11 11.04
C GLN A 80 -6.12 -1.54 10.77
N TRP A 81 -7.02 -2.40 10.30
CA TRP A 81 -8.42 -2.06 10.16
C TRP A 81 -9.16 -2.35 11.47
N LYS A 82 -10.09 -1.46 11.83
CA LYS A 82 -10.96 -1.61 12.99
C LYS A 82 -12.40 -1.39 12.57
N VAL A 83 -13.28 -2.29 12.99
CA VAL A 83 -14.72 -2.16 12.75
C VAL A 83 -15.24 -0.90 13.45
N VAL A 84 -16.00 -0.08 12.71
CA VAL A 84 -16.68 1.07 13.28
C VAL A 84 -17.99 0.59 13.90
N GLY A 85 -18.09 0.68 15.23
CA GLY A 85 -19.32 0.40 15.97
C GLY A 85 -20.35 1.52 15.84
N GLY A 86 -21.57 1.29 16.32
CA GLY A 86 -22.65 2.29 16.30
C GLY A 86 -23.37 2.43 14.95
N VAL A 87 -22.96 1.65 13.94
CA VAL A 87 -23.68 1.45 12.68
C VAL A 87 -24.13 -0.02 12.55
N PRO A 88 -25.19 -0.31 11.79
CA PRO A 88 -25.59 -1.69 11.48
C PRO A 88 -24.46 -2.47 10.80
N THR A 89 -24.35 -3.78 11.09
CA THR A 89 -23.44 -4.70 10.41
C THR A 89 -24.02 -5.15 9.06
N GLU A 90 -24.40 -4.18 8.25
CA GLU A 90 -25.04 -4.34 6.94
C GLU A 90 -24.07 -3.88 5.83
N PRO A 91 -24.37 -4.18 4.56
CA PRO A 91 -23.53 -3.73 3.47
C PRO A 91 -23.44 -2.20 3.38
N VAL A 92 -22.21 -1.70 3.29
CA VAL A 92 -21.95 -0.29 3.03
C VAL A 92 -21.96 -0.07 1.52
N HIS A 93 -22.90 0.72 1.03
CA HIS A 93 -23.07 0.95 -0.41
C HIS A 93 -22.20 2.10 -0.92
N CYS A 94 -22.05 3.16 -0.14
CA CYS A 94 -21.28 4.34 -0.53
C CYS A 94 -20.73 5.06 0.70
N LEU A 95 -19.50 5.56 0.58
CA LEU A 95 -18.87 6.47 1.52
C LEU A 95 -18.56 7.80 0.83
N LYS A 96 -18.88 8.91 1.49
CA LYS A 96 -18.63 10.26 0.99
C LYS A 96 -18.00 11.11 2.08
N ALA A 97 -16.80 11.64 1.81
CA ALA A 97 -16.19 12.63 2.67
C ALA A 97 -16.97 13.97 2.61
N SER A 98 -17.18 14.57 3.77
CA SER A 98 -17.80 15.88 3.96
C SER A 98 -17.00 16.74 4.95
N ASP A 99 -17.39 18.00 5.12
CA ASP A 99 -16.81 18.89 6.14
C ASP A 99 -17.13 18.44 7.58
N HIS A 100 -18.10 17.54 7.72
CA HIS A 100 -18.58 17.03 9.00
C HIS A 100 -18.14 15.59 9.30
N GLY A 101 -17.27 15.00 8.48
CA GLY A 101 -16.82 13.62 8.62
C GLY A 101 -17.07 12.79 7.35
N ILE A 102 -17.46 11.54 7.52
CA ILE A 102 -17.87 10.63 6.44
C ILE A 102 -19.38 10.43 6.51
N ASP A 103 -20.07 10.63 5.40
CA ASP A 103 -21.45 10.19 5.22
C ASP A 103 -21.44 8.81 4.55
N ALA A 104 -22.20 7.87 5.09
CA ALA A 104 -22.25 6.47 4.68
C ALA A 104 -23.69 6.03 4.44
N THR A 105 -23.93 5.31 3.35
CA THR A 105 -25.17 4.55 3.16
C THR A 105 -24.93 3.10 3.59
N ILE A 106 -25.66 2.64 4.58
CA ILE A 106 -25.47 1.33 5.23
C ILE A 106 -26.83 0.66 5.36
N GLY A 107 -27.02 -0.46 4.66
CA GLY A 107 -28.35 -1.02 4.44
C GLY A 107 -29.28 0.05 3.84
N ASP A 108 -30.44 0.24 4.45
CA ASP A 108 -31.44 1.24 4.06
C ASP A 108 -31.26 2.61 4.76
N GLY A 109 -30.23 2.74 5.62
CA GLY A 109 -29.97 3.94 6.40
C GLY A 109 -28.86 4.84 5.85
N ILE A 110 -28.86 6.09 6.30
CA ILE A 110 -27.81 7.08 6.06
C ILE A 110 -27.22 7.50 7.40
N PHE A 111 -25.92 7.35 7.54
CA PHE A 111 -25.18 7.63 8.77
C PHE A 111 -24.07 8.64 8.50
N ARG A 112 -23.78 9.47 9.49
CA ARG A 112 -22.63 10.36 9.53
C ARG A 112 -21.67 9.89 10.61
N ILE A 113 -20.40 9.73 10.24
CA ILE A 113 -19.32 9.26 11.10
C ILE A 113 -18.29 10.39 11.22
N LYS A 114 -17.98 10.81 12.44
CA LYS A 114 -16.97 11.83 12.73
C LYS A 114 -16.17 11.44 13.96
N ASP A 115 -14.86 11.28 13.82
CA ASP A 115 -13.95 10.98 14.94
C ASP A 115 -14.37 9.78 15.82
N GLY A 116 -15.11 8.82 15.24
CA GLY A 116 -15.66 7.65 15.95
C GLY A 116 -17.11 7.82 16.41
N ASP A 117 -17.62 9.05 16.46
CA ASP A 117 -19.03 9.32 16.74
C ASP A 117 -19.88 9.00 15.50
N VAL A 118 -20.96 8.25 15.71
CA VAL A 118 -21.92 7.91 14.67
C VAL A 118 -23.25 8.59 14.94
N LYS A 119 -23.81 9.21 13.90
CA LYS A 119 -25.13 9.83 13.92
C LYS A 119 -25.97 9.33 12.75
N ALA A 120 -27.12 8.75 13.02
CA ALA A 120 -28.12 8.48 11.99
C ALA A 120 -28.66 9.83 11.44
N LEU A 121 -28.61 9.99 10.12
CA LEU A 121 -29.21 11.10 9.39
C LEU A 121 -30.59 10.73 8.85
N HIS A 122 -30.75 9.46 8.48
CA HIS A 122 -32.00 8.86 8.07
C HIS A 122 -31.95 7.36 8.36
N GLU A 123 -32.99 6.81 8.98
CA GLU A 123 -33.11 5.38 9.27
C GLU A 123 -34.57 5.00 9.03
N ASP A 124 -34.81 3.96 8.21
CA ASP A 124 -36.14 3.38 8.09
C ASP A 124 -36.38 2.48 9.30
N LEU A 125 -37.21 2.96 10.23
CA LEU A 125 -37.57 2.26 11.47
C LEU A 125 -38.50 1.05 11.24
N SER A 126 -38.79 0.68 9.99
CA SER A 126 -39.72 -0.40 9.65
C SER A 126 -39.18 -1.82 9.90
N MET A 127 -37.88 -1.99 10.20
CA MET A 127 -37.24 -3.30 10.40
C MET A 127 -36.52 -3.48 11.74
N VAL A 128 -36.78 -2.64 12.75
CA VAL A 128 -36.36 -2.95 14.12
C VAL A 128 -37.37 -3.98 14.69
N PRO A 129 -36.96 -5.22 15.05
CA PRO A 129 -37.85 -6.17 15.72
C PRO A 129 -38.27 -5.71 17.13
#